data_AF-A0A242JVM9-F1
#
_entry.id   AF-A0A242JVM9-F1
#
_cell.length_a   1.000
_cell.length_b   1.000
_cell.length_c   1.000
_cell.angle_alpha   90.00
_cell.angle_beta   90.00
_cell.angle_gamma   90.00
#
_symmetry.space_group_name_H-M   'P 1'
#
loop_
_entity.id
_entity.type
_entity.pdbx_description
1 polymer ?
#
loop_
_entity_poly.entity_id
_entity_poly.type
_entity_poly.pdbx_seq_one_letter_code
_entity_poly.pdbx_strand_id
1 'polypeptide(L)' 'MRKQLSSDLSRLAVTEMINGLIQKKKSFSFHDIEKEYNQPLTAADKFLIRCVIVKKFNLKIEYLSSSSTNQLQFCRS' A
#
# COMPACT_ATOMS: atom_id res chain seq x y z
N MET A 1 -13.65 -11.36 -27.77
CA MET A 1 -12.74 -11.42 -26.60
C MET A 1 -13.19 -10.36 -25.60
N ARG A 2 -13.84 -10.74 -24.49
CA ARG A 2 -14.22 -9.78 -23.44
C ARG A 2 -12.94 -9.35 -22.74
N LYS A 3 -12.56 -8.07 -22.88
CA LYS A 3 -11.52 -7.46 -22.04
C LYS A 3 -12.03 -7.58 -20.60
N GLN A 4 -11.38 -8.40 -19.78
CA GLN A 4 -11.58 -8.37 -18.33
C GLN A 4 -11.29 -6.92 -17.92
N LEU A 5 -12.32 -6.20 -17.47
CA LEU A 5 -12.13 -4.98 -16.71
C LEU A 5 -11.35 -5.41 -15.47
N SER A 6 -10.02 -5.21 -15.48
CA SER A 6 -9.26 -5.27 -14.25
C SER A 6 -9.93 -4.27 -13.33
N SER A 7 -10.37 -4.73 -12.16
CA SER A 7 -10.87 -3.86 -11.11
C SER A 7 -9.68 -3.08 -10.56
N ASP A 8 -9.21 -2.10 -11.32
CA ASP A 8 -8.03 -1.32 -10.98
C ASP A 8 -8.28 -0.60 -9.65
N LEU A 9 -7.33 -0.74 -8.74
CA LEU A 9 -7.41 -0.12 -7.42
C LEU A 9 -7.42 1.41 -7.60
N SER A 10 -8.52 2.06 -7.19
CA SER A 10 -8.66 3.51 -7.37
C SER A 10 -7.82 4.30 -6.36
N ARG A 11 -7.39 5.51 -6.73
CA ARG A 11 -6.67 6.42 -5.82
C ARG A 11 -7.47 6.74 -4.55
N LEU A 12 -8.79 6.81 -4.66
CA LEU A 12 -9.67 7.06 -3.52
C LEU A 12 -9.62 5.88 -2.55
N ALA A 13 -9.81 4.66 -3.04
CA ALA A 13 -9.73 3.44 -2.22
C ALA A 13 -8.36 3.32 -1.52
N VAL A 14 -7.26 3.57 -2.25
CA VAL A 14 -5.91 3.61 -1.66
C VAL A 14 -5.81 4.64 -0.54
N THR A 15 -6.37 5.83 -0.74
CA THR A 15 -6.35 6.89 0.28
C THR A 15 -7.08 6.44 1.55
N GLU A 16 -8.28 5.87 1.40
CA GLU A 16 -9.11 5.43 2.52
C GLU A 16 -8.43 4.32 3.32
N MET A 17 -7.86 3.32 2.64
CA MET A 17 -7.10 2.25 3.29
C MET A 17 -5.89 2.80 4.05
N ILE A 18 -5.11 3.70 3.44
CA ILE A 18 -3.94 4.30 4.11
C ILE A 18 -4.38 5.11 5.34
N ASN A 19 -5.45 5.91 5.25
CA ASN A 19 -6.00 6.63 6.40
C ASN A 19 -6.34 5.70 7.56
N GLY A 20 -7.02 4.58 7.27
CA GLY A 20 -7.36 3.59 8.28
C GLY A 20 -6.12 2.94 8.92
N LEU A 21 -5.13 2.56 8.11
CA LEU A 21 -3.90 1.93 8.60
C LEU A 21 -3.08 2.88 9.47
N ILE A 22 -2.97 4.14 9.07
CA ILE A 22 -2.22 5.16 9.81
C ILE A 22 -2.82 5.46 11.19
N GLN A 23 -4.14 5.32 11.35
CA GLN A 23 -4.80 5.48 12.65
C GLN A 23 -4.56 4.29 13.58
N LYS A 24 -4.39 3.09 13.02
CA LYS A 24 -4.27 1.83 13.75
C LYS A 24 -2.81 1.45 14.07
N LYS A 25 -1.85 1.86 13.23
CA LYS A 25 -0.47 1.37 13.27
C LYS A 25 0.54 2.50 13.12
N LYS A 26 1.67 2.38 13.82
CA LYS A 26 2.82 3.31 13.70
C LYS A 26 3.54 3.15 12.36
N SER A 27 3.63 1.91 11.87
CA SER A 27 4.09 1.57 10.52
C SER A 27 3.24 0.45 9.92
N PHE A 28 3.19 0.37 8.60
CA PHE A 28 2.47 -0.67 7.87
C PHE A 28 3.22 -1.02 6.58
N SER A 29 2.82 -2.08 5.91
CA SER A 29 3.47 -2.63 4.72
C SER A 29 2.45 -2.87 3.61
N PHE A 30 2.92 -3.30 2.43
CA PHE A 30 2.00 -3.76 1.38
C PHE A 30 1.12 -4.92 1.83
N HIS A 31 1.65 -5.79 2.69
CA HIS A 31 0.88 -6.93 3.21
C HIS A 31 -0.31 -6.48 4.06
N ASP A 32 -0.18 -5.38 4.78
CA ASP A 32 -1.29 -4.82 5.55
C ASP A 32 -2.39 -4.24 4.64
N ILE A 33 -2.00 -3.67 3.51
CA ILE A 33 -2.93 -3.17 2.49
C ILE A 33 -3.61 -4.34 1.77
N GLU A 34 -2.87 -5.39 1.43
CA GLU A 34 -3.43 -6.63 0.83
C GLU A 34 -4.48 -7.26 1.75
N LYS A 35 -4.27 -7.19 3.08
CA LYS A 35 -5.24 -7.63 4.08
C LYS A 35 -6.51 -6.76 4.13
N GLU A 36 -6.37 -5.44 4.13
CA GLU A 36 -7.52 -4.51 4.10
C GLU A 36 -8.27 -4.62 2.75
N TYR A 37 -7.55 -4.84 1.64
CA TYR A 37 -8.13 -4.97 0.30
C TYR A 37 -8.69 -6.37 0.01
N ASN A 38 -8.33 -7.37 0.82
CA ASN A 38 -8.66 -8.78 0.66
C ASN A 38 -8.27 -9.38 -0.71
N GLN A 39 -7.23 -8.82 -1.35
CA GLN A 39 -6.69 -9.25 -2.63
C GLN A 39 -5.19 -8.97 -2.70
N PRO A 40 -4.41 -9.79 -3.43
CA PRO A 40 -3.00 -9.51 -3.67
C PRO A 40 -2.85 -8.26 -4.56
N LEU A 41 -1.88 -7.40 -4.22
CA LEU A 41 -1.62 -6.19 -4.99
C LEU A 41 -0.78 -6.51 -6.22
N THR A 42 -1.22 -6.00 -7.38
CA THR A 42 -0.42 -6.03 -8.61
C THR A 42 0.76 -5.06 -8.53
N ALA A 43 1.68 -5.14 -9.49
CA ALA A 43 2.77 -4.17 -9.60
C ALA A 43 2.25 -2.73 -9.80
N ALA A 44 1.16 -2.57 -10.56
CA ALA A 44 0.52 -1.28 -10.79
C ALA A 44 -0.08 -0.71 -9.50
N ASP A 45 -0.75 -1.54 -8.70
CA ASP A 45 -1.31 -1.12 -7.41
C ASP A 45 -0.19 -0.70 -6.45
N LYS A 46 0.88 -1.48 -6.36
CA LYS A 46 2.06 -1.16 -5.52
C LYS A 46 2.69 0.17 -5.94
N PHE A 47 2.76 0.46 -7.24
CA PHE A 47 3.24 1.75 -7.74
C PHE A 47 2.29 2.90 -7.35
N LEU A 48 0.99 2.74 -7.53
CA LEU A 48 -0.02 3.73 -7.15
C LEU A 48 0.04 4.03 -5.64
N ILE A 49 0.11 2.98 -4.82
CA ILE A 49 0.22 3.08 -3.36
C ILE A 49 1.45 3.87 -2.97
N ARG A 50 2.64 3.54 -3.50
CA ARG A 50 3.87 4.31 -3.23
C ARG A 50 3.72 5.77 -3.61
N CYS A 51 3.10 6.05 -4.75
CA CYS A 51 2.82 7.42 -5.19
C CYS A 51 1.93 8.17 -4.19
N VAL A 52 0.87 7.54 -3.69
CA VAL A 52 -0.04 8.16 -2.71
C VAL A 52 0.65 8.35 -1.36
N ILE A 53 1.38 7.34 -0.88
CA ILE A 53 2.14 7.36 0.38
C ILE A 53 3.11 8.55 0.42
N VAL A 54 3.90 8.74 -0.64
CA VAL A 54 4.89 9.82 -0.70
C VAL A 54 4.22 11.17 -0.95
N LYS A 55 3.36 11.28 -1.98
CA LYS A 55 2.86 12.59 -2.42
C LYS A 55 1.75 13.16 -1.54
N LYS A 56 0.92 12.30 -0.94
CA LYS A 56 -0.25 12.74 -0.15
C LYS A 56 -0.01 12.66 1.35
N PHE A 57 0.60 11.56 1.81
CA PHE A 57 0.77 11.30 3.24
C PHE A 57 2.16 11.65 3.76
N ASN A 58 3.12 11.91 2.86
CA ASN A 58 4.51 12.23 3.21
C ASN A 58 5.13 11.23 4.20
N LEU A 59 4.80 9.94 4.05
CA LEU A 59 5.39 8.89 4.89
C LEU A 59 6.78 8.53 4.38
N LYS A 60 7.64 8.14 5.32
CA LYS A 60 8.94 7.54 5.01
C LYS A 60 8.74 6.09 4.56
N ILE A 61 9.62 5.66 3.67
CA ILE A 61 9.69 4.28 3.18
C ILE A 61 10.99 3.68 3.71
N GLU A 62 10.86 2.67 4.57
CA GLU A 62 11.98 1.96 5.17
C GLU A 62 12.10 0.54 4.60
N TYR A 63 13.35 0.11 4.39
CA TYR A 63 13.67 -1.23 3.92
C TYR A 63 14.15 -2.05 5.11
N LEU A 64 13.35 -3.03 5.55
CA LEU A 64 13.77 -3.95 6.59
C LEU A 64 14.50 -5.13 5.93
N SER A 65 15.81 -5.22 6.20
CA SER A 65 16.70 -6.27 5.69
C SER A 65 16.80 -7.49 6.62
N SER A 66 16.16 -7.46 7.81
CA SER A 66 16.46 -8.37 8.92
C SER A 66 15.54 -9.59 9.05
N SER A 67 14.53 -9.75 8.19
CA SER A 67 13.73 -10.98 8.13
C SER A 67 13.61 -11.46 6.68
N SER A 68 13.44 -12.76 6.49
CA SER A 68 13.40 -13.51 5.22
C SER A 68 12.37 -13.06 4.18
N THR A 69 11.75 -11.91 4.38
CA THR A 69 10.87 -11.21 3.46
C THR A 69 11.31 -9.75 3.44
N ASN A 70 12.02 -9.35 2.38
CA ASN A 70 12.34 -7.95 2.08
C ASN A 70 11.05 -7.11 2.00
N GLN A 71 10.56 -6.62 3.14
CA GLN A 71 9.30 -5.91 3.24
C GLN A 71 9.57 -4.42 3.41
N LEU A 72 9.01 -3.66 2.47
CA LEU A 72 8.90 -2.22 2.57
C LEU A 72 7.93 -1.87 3.70
N GLN A 73 8.38 -1.03 4.62
CA GLN A 73 7.53 -0.41 5.64
C GLN A 73 7.30 1.06 5.32
N PHE A 74 6.10 1.51 5.66
CA PHE A 74 5.62 2.88 5.51
C PHE A 74 5.35 3.42 6.91
N CYS A 75 6.09 4.45 7.31
CA CYS A 75 6.08 4.97 8.66
C CYS A 75 5.90 6.50 8.66
N ARG A 76 5.26 7.01 9.72
CA ARG A 76 5.26 8.45 10.00
C ARG A 76 6.67 8.85 10.44
N SER A 77 7.15 9.97 9.90
CA SER A 77 8.44 10.57 10.28
C SER A 77 8.47 11.01 11.72
#